data_AF-A0A421B2I6-F1
#
_entry.id   AF-A0A421B2I6-F1
#
_cell.length_a   1.000
_cell.length_b   1.000
_cell.length_c   1.000
_cell.angle_alpha   90.00
_cell.angle_beta   90.00
_cell.angle_gamma   90.00
#
_symmetry.space_group_name_H-M   'P 1'
#
loop_
_entity.id
_entity.type
_entity.pdbx_description
1 polymer ?
#
loop_
_entity_poly.entity_id
_entity_poly.type
_entity_poly.pdbx_seq_one_letter_code
_entity_poly.pdbx_strand_id
1 'polypeptide(L)' 'MAGVVRLIAAGGRCWICGMTSVSGEKLPGRRHKIRLLCRRHDELVFGTPPQPDPAGGEQQPDHG' A
#
# COMPACT_ATOMS: atom_id res chain seq x y z
N MET A 1 1.01 -6.24 18.40
CA MET A 1 0.15 -6.09 17.22
C MET A 1 0.93 -6.54 15.99
N ALA A 2 0.72 -7.77 15.51
CA ALA A 2 1.39 -8.23 14.30
C ALA A 2 0.49 -7.87 13.12
N GLY A 3 0.64 -6.65 12.62
CA GLY A 3 -0.15 -6.12 11.50
C GLY A 3 0.30 -6.70 10.16
N VAL A 4 -0.63 -6.71 9.21
CA VAL A 4 -0.34 -7.00 7.81
C VAL A 4 0.50 -5.85 7.25
N VAL A 5 1.64 -6.16 6.62
CA VAL A 5 2.57 -5.14 6.09
C VAL A 5 2.50 -5.08 4.58
N ARG A 6 2.37 -3.87 4.03
CA ARG A 6 2.46 -3.58 2.60
C ARG A 6 3.92 -3.49 2.17
N LEU A 7 4.29 -4.22 1.13
CA LEU A 7 5.62 -4.23 0.52
C LEU A 7 5.50 -3.82 -0.95
N ILE A 8 6.50 -3.14 -1.48
CA ILE A 8 6.59 -2.88 -2.93
C ILE A 8 6.98 -4.20 -3.61
N ALA A 9 6.22 -4.62 -4.62
CA ALA A 9 6.54 -5.80 -5.42
C ALA A 9 7.27 -5.39 -6.70
N ALA A 10 8.47 -5.93 -6.93
CA ALA A 10 9.24 -5.76 -8.16
C ALA A 10 8.82 -6.80 -9.24
N GLY A 11 7.51 -7.00 -9.42
CA GLY A 11 6.95 -7.96 -10.38
C GLY A 11 6.30 -9.20 -9.76
N GLY A 12 5.76 -10.06 -10.63
CA GLY A 12 5.02 -11.29 -10.27
C GLY A 12 3.52 -11.22 -10.56
N ARG A 13 2.78 -12.24 -10.09
CA ARG A 13 1.34 -12.39 -10.35
C ARG A 13 0.55 -12.32 -9.05
N CYS A 14 -0.59 -11.65 -9.10
CA CYS A 14 -1.54 -11.54 -8.01
C CYS A 14 -2.00 -12.93 -7.56
N TRP A 15 -1.93 -13.20 -6.26
CA TRP A 15 -2.29 -14.51 -5.71
C TRP A 15 -3.80 -14.81 -5.81
N ILE A 16 -4.64 -13.78 -5.98
CA ILE A 16 -6.10 -13.90 -6.06
C ILE A 16 -6.57 -14.09 -7.50
N CYS A 17 -6.04 -13.30 -8.44
CA CYS A 17 -6.57 -13.22 -9.82
C CYS A 17 -5.53 -13.41 -10.93
N GLY A 18 -4.24 -13.59 -10.61
CA GLY A 18 -3.20 -13.84 -11.59
C GLY A 18 -2.69 -12.61 -12.37
N MET A 19 -3.36 -11.46 -12.29
CA MET A 19 -2.89 -10.21 -12.93
C MET A 19 -1.54 -9.73 -12.39
N THR A 20 -0.84 -8.88 -13.14
CA THR A 20 0.44 -8.29 -12.72
C THR A 20 0.34 -7.64 -11.34
N SER A 21 1.22 -8.04 -10.43
CA SER A 21 1.26 -7.49 -9.08
C SER A 21 2.03 -6.18 -9.01
N VAL A 22 1.57 -5.27 -8.16
CA VAL A 22 2.20 -3.98 -7.87
C VAL A 22 2.68 -3.89 -6.41
N SER A 23 2.13 -4.74 -5.54
CA SER A 23 2.49 -4.79 -4.12
C SER A 23 2.47 -6.21 -3.57
N GLY A 24 2.99 -6.38 -2.35
CA GLY A 24 2.99 -7.62 -1.60
C GLY A 24 2.45 -7.41 -0.19
N GLU A 25 1.70 -8.40 0.28
CA GLU A 25 1.16 -8.48 1.63
C GLU A 25 1.98 -9.48 2.46
N LYS A 26 2.62 -9.02 3.53
CA LYS A 26 3.32 -9.90 4.47
C LYS A 26 2.41 -10.25 5.64
N LEU A 27 2.11 -11.54 5.77
CA LEU A 27 1.24 -12.05 6.83
C LEU A 27 1.98 -12.19 8.17
N PRO A 28 1.35 -11.78 9.29
CA PRO A 28 1.90 -12.03 10.62
C PRO A 28 1.97 -13.53 10.91
N GLY A 29 3.05 -13.96 11.57
CA GLY A 29 3.25 -15.36 11.96
C GLY A 29 3.74 -16.31 10.86
N ARG A 30 3.81 -15.89 9.59
CA ARG A 30 4.46 -16.66 8.52
C ARG A 30 5.71 -15.93 8.02
N ARG A 31 6.88 -16.33 8.54
CA ARG A 31 8.18 -15.68 8.27
C ARG A 31 8.55 -15.53 6.79
N HIS A 32 7.94 -16.30 5.88
CA HIS A 32 8.32 -16.34 4.46
C HIS A 32 7.16 -16.28 3.45
N LYS A 33 5.90 -16.02 3.87
CA LYS A 33 4.79 -15.92 2.91
C LYS A 33 4.46 -14.46 2.62
N ILE A 34 4.85 -14.03 1.42
CA ILE A 34 4.40 -12.78 0.81
C ILE A 34 3.34 -13.12 -0.21
N ARG A 35 2.20 -12.43 -0.14
CA ARG A 35 1.08 -12.54 -1.07
C ARG A 35 1.10 -11.37 -2.02
N LEU A 36 1.37 -11.63 -3.30
CA LEU A 36 1.44 -10.58 -4.31
C LEU A 36 0.03 -10.08 -4.69
N LEU A 37 -0.17 -8.78 -4.77
CA LEU A 37 -1.45 -8.14 -5.06
C LEU A 37 -1.34 -7.25 -6.31
N CYS A 38 -2.32 -7.36 -7.20
CA CYS A 38 -2.54 -6.36 -8.24
C CYS A 38 -3.19 -5.11 -7.63
N ARG A 39 -3.19 -3.98 -8.34
CA ARG A 39 -3.71 -2.70 -7.86
C ARG A 39 -5.09 -2.80 -7.21
N ARG A 40 -6.03 -3.50 -7.86
CA ARG A 40 -7.38 -3.71 -7.34
C ARG A 40 -7.42 -4.43 -5.99
N HIS A 41 -6.64 -5.51 -5.85
CA HIS A 41 -6.64 -6.28 -4.61
C HIS A 41 -5.78 -5.65 -3.51
N ASP A 42 -4.78 -4.86 -3.90
CA ASP A 42 -4.02 -4.02 -2.98
C ASP A 42 -4.92 -2.98 -2.30
N GLU A 43 -5.76 -2.28 -3.07
CA GLU A 43 -6.75 -1.32 -2.54
C GLU A 43 -7.79 -2.00 -1.63
N LEU A 44 -8.19 -3.25 -1.93
CA LEU A 44 -9.11 -4.01 -1.08
C LEU A 44 -8.49 -4.46 0.25
N VAL A 45 -7.17 -4.75 0.28
CA VAL A 45 -6.47 -5.25 1.47
C VAL A 45 -5.99 -4.10 2.36
N PHE A 46 -5.41 -3.07 1.76
CA PHE A 46 -4.76 -1.96 2.48
C PHE A 46 -5.57 -0.67 2.51
N GLY A 47 -6.70 -0.61 1.79
CA GLY A 47 -7.39 0.63 1.51
C GLY A 47 -6.66 1.45 0.44
N THR A 48 -7.27 2.55 0.02
CA THR A 48 -6.57 3.55 -0.78
C THR A 48 -5.40 4.08 0.06
N PRO A 49 -4.16 4.10 -0.44
CA PRO A 49 -3.10 4.80 0.27
C PRO A 49 -3.61 6.22 0.56
N PRO A 50 -3.35 6.77 1.76
CA PRO A 50 -3.63 8.19 2.00
C PRO A 50 -2.93 8.93 0.87
N GLN A 51 -3.71 9.63 0.05
CA GLN A 51 -3.11 10.54 -0.92
C GLN A 51 -2.20 11.46 -0.10
N PRO A 52 -0.93 11.65 -0.48
CA PRO A 52 -0.14 12.70 0.15
C PRO A 52 -0.94 13.98 -0.07
N ASP A 53 -1.42 14.58 1.02
CA ASP A 53 -2.18 15.82 1.01
C ASP A 53 -1.43 16.81 0.11
N PRO A 54 -1.97 17.18 -1.08
CA PRO A 54 -1.33 18.20 -1.88
C PRO A 54 -1.64 19.52 -1.17
N ALA A 55 -0.60 20.11 -0.59
CA ALA A 55 -0.57 21.43 0.05
C ALA A 55 -0.93 21.47 1.55
N GLY A 56 0.11 21.29 2.37
CA GLY A 56 0.37 22.29 3.41
C GLY A 56 0.60 23.66 2.74
N GLY A 57 -0.49 24.32 2.35
CA GLY A 57 -0.47 25.71 1.92
C GLY A 57 -0.17 26.57 3.13
N GLU A 58 1.11 26.89 3.29
CA GLU A 58 1.57 28.08 3.98
C GLU A 58 0.67 29.28 3.62
N GLN A 59 -0.17 29.71 4.55
CA GLN A 59 -0.74 31.05 4.53
C GLN A 59 -0.17 31.75 5.76
N GLN A 60 0.99 32.36 5.54
CA GLN A 60 1.63 33.31 6.43
C GLN A 60 0.61 34.41 6.76
N PRO A 61 0.25 34.65 8.03
CA PRO A 61 -0.53 35.83 8.37
C PRO A 61 0.39 37.05 8.24
N ASP A 62 0.13 37.85 7.21
CA ASP A 62 0.53 39.25 7.15
C ASP A 62 -0.16 39.98 8.31
N HIS A 63 0.64 40.51 9.24
CA HIS A 63 0.17 41.43 10.27
C HIS A 63 1.11 42.63 10.31
N GLY A 64 0.65 43.70 9.65
CA GLY A 64 0.65 45.08 10.16
C GLY A 64 1.99 45.75 10.40
#